data_AF-A0A9Y3VYT7-F1
#
_entry.id   AF-A0A9Y3VYT7-F1
#
_cell.length_a   1.000
_cell.length_b   1.000
_cell.length_c   1.000
_cell.angle_alpha   90.00
_cell.angle_beta   90.00
_cell.angle_gamma   90.00
#
_symmetry.space_group_name_H-M   'P 1'
#
loop_
_entity.id
_entity.type
_entity.pdbx_description
1 polymer ?
#
loop_
_entity_poly.entity_id
_entity_poly.type
_entity_poly.pdbx_seq_one_letter_code
_entity_poly.pdbx_strand_id
1 'polypeptide(L)'
;MLEHIPSLMNGIKMIHVVSQYYNTSERMSSLLLKVTNQMISTLRSYLLQGVRRVWEHSRPVLLQRISDCCNLNAAYQRSFHSVRDKLRENPENRQFDFSENYIFGKFDSFCRHLEKMADMASTLESLAALQSMKVEGVEKICVRYQTIVSTTESKTCDVLDQRKLEVTSRGNNRIR
;
A
#
# COMPACT_ATOMS: atom_id res chain seq x y z
N MET A 1 0.12 -12.29 -8.49
CA MET A 1 -0.93 -11.49 -7.81
C MET A 1 -1.66 -10.55 -8.78
N LEU A 2 -0.93 -9.78 -9.60
CA LEU A 2 -1.51 -8.90 -10.62
C LEU A 2 -2.51 -9.61 -11.56
N GLU A 3 -2.17 -10.81 -12.02
CA GLU A 3 -3.00 -11.62 -12.94
C GLU A 3 -4.34 -12.06 -12.33
N HIS A 4 -4.45 -12.12 -11.01
CA HIS A 4 -5.67 -12.56 -10.33
C HIS A 4 -6.62 -11.41 -9.98
N ILE A 5 -6.18 -10.15 -10.10
CA ILE A 5 -6.99 -8.98 -9.79
C ILE A 5 -8.30 -8.96 -10.61
N PRO A 6 -8.28 -9.17 -11.95
CA PRO A 6 -9.51 -9.18 -12.73
C PRO A 6 -10.48 -10.28 -12.29
N SER A 7 -9.97 -11.47 -11.96
CA SER A 7 -10.79 -12.58 -11.45
C SER A 7 -11.43 -12.24 -10.10
N LEU A 8 -10.66 -11.65 -9.19
CA LEU A 8 -11.16 -11.20 -7.89
C LEU A 8 -12.27 -10.17 -8.05
N MET A 9 -12.05 -9.15 -8.88
CA MET A 9 -13.03 -8.08 -9.10
C MET A 9 -14.31 -8.61 -9.76
N ASN A 10 -14.20 -9.56 -10.70
CA ASN A 10 -15.37 -10.23 -11.25
C ASN A 10 -16.12 -11.06 -10.20
N GLY A 11 -15.43 -11.72 -9.28
CA GLY A 11 -16.06 -12.40 -8.14
C GLY A 11 -16.83 -11.42 -7.25
N ILE A 12 -16.23 -10.28 -6.94
CA ILE A 12 -16.85 -9.17 -6.18
C ILE A 12 -18.11 -8.65 -6.92
N LYS A 13 -18.04 -8.48 -8.24
CA LYS A 13 -19.22 -8.15 -9.08
C LYS A 13 -20.34 -9.18 -8.91
N MET A 14 -20.02 -10.47 -9.02
CA MET A 14 -21.01 -11.54 -8.88
C MET A 14 -21.66 -11.54 -7.50
N ILE A 15 -20.90 -11.27 -6.43
CA ILE A 15 -21.44 -11.12 -5.08
C ILE A 15 -22.46 -9.97 -5.03
N HIS A 16 -22.16 -8.82 -5.62
CA HIS A 16 -23.08 -7.67 -5.61
C HIS A 16 -24.39 -7.93 -6.37
N VAL A 17 -24.30 -8.65 -7.49
CA VAL A 17 -25.45 -8.99 -8.33
C VAL A 17 -26.32 -10.06 -7.68
N VAL A 18 -25.71 -11.14 -7.18
CA VAL A 18 -26.44 -12.35 -6.74
C VAL A 18 -26.81 -12.31 -5.25
N SER A 19 -25.97 -11.71 -4.40
CA SER A 19 -26.19 -11.76 -2.96
C SER A 19 -27.34 -10.85 -2.54
N GLN A 20 -28.25 -11.39 -1.73
CA GLN A 20 -29.26 -10.60 -1.02
C GLN A 20 -28.68 -9.85 0.18
N TYR A 21 -27.54 -10.29 0.72
CA TYR A 21 -26.90 -9.62 1.85
C TYR A 21 -26.04 -8.44 1.39
N TYR A 22 -25.28 -8.59 0.31
CA TYR A 22 -24.38 -7.54 -0.23
C TYR A 22 -25.03 -6.67 -1.31
N ASN A 23 -26.36 -6.57 -1.31
CA ASN A 23 -27.12 -5.77 -2.26
C ASN A 23 -27.14 -4.26 -1.95
N THR A 24 -26.65 -3.83 -0.77
CA THR A 24 -26.55 -2.42 -0.38
C THR A 24 -25.15 -1.86 -0.60
N SER A 25 -25.08 -0.56 -0.91
CA SER A 25 -23.81 0.15 -1.12
C SER A 25 -22.89 0.12 0.10
N GLU A 26 -23.44 0.16 1.31
CA GLU A 26 -22.67 0.12 2.56
C GLU A 26 -21.95 -1.21 2.77
N ARG A 27 -22.68 -2.32 2.60
CA ARG A 27 -22.11 -3.68 2.80
C ARG A 27 -21.11 -4.01 1.71
N MET A 28 -21.36 -3.56 0.48
CA MET A 28 -20.45 -3.75 -0.64
C MET A 28 -19.18 -2.92 -0.48
N SER A 29 -19.29 -1.65 -0.09
CA SER A 29 -18.14 -0.80 0.23
C SER A 29 -17.32 -1.37 1.38
N SER A 30 -17.98 -1.93 2.40
CA SER A 30 -17.31 -2.62 3.51
C SER A 30 -16.55 -3.87 3.08
N LEU A 31 -17.08 -4.65 2.13
CA LEU A 31 -16.41 -5.81 1.55
C LEU A 31 -15.16 -5.38 0.78
N LEU A 32 -15.30 -4.39 -0.11
CA LEU A 32 -14.20 -3.82 -0.89
C LEU A 32 -13.10 -3.25 0.01
N LEU A 33 -13.47 -2.53 1.09
CA LEU A 33 -12.51 -2.03 2.08
C LEU A 33 -11.77 -3.18 2.79
N LYS A 34 -12.44 -4.28 3.12
CA LYS A 34 -11.78 -5.46 3.71
C LYS A 34 -10.80 -6.09 2.73
N VAL A 35 -11.16 -6.19 1.45
CA VAL A 35 -10.26 -6.67 0.38
C VAL A 35 -9.04 -5.75 0.26
N THR A 36 -9.24 -4.43 0.20
CA THR A 36 -8.14 -3.46 0.16
C THR A 36 -7.19 -3.62 1.35
N ASN A 37 -7.73 -3.72 2.58
CA ASN A 37 -6.90 -3.91 3.78
C ASN A 37 -6.08 -5.21 3.72
N GLN A 38 -6.67 -6.29 3.20
CA GLN A 38 -5.96 -7.56 3.03
C GLN A 38 -4.83 -7.45 1.99
N MET A 39 -5.06 -6.74 0.88
CA MET A 39 -4.02 -6.46 -0.11
C MET A 39 -2.85 -5.68 0.49
N ILE A 40 -3.14 -4.60 1.23
CA ILE A 40 -2.11 -3.79 1.92
C ILE A 40 -1.32 -4.65 2.91
N SER A 41 -1.99 -5.49 3.71
CA SER A 41 -1.33 -6.38 4.67
C SER A 41 -0.41 -7.39 3.99
N THR A 42 -0.84 -7.93 2.85
CA THR A 42 -0.04 -8.85 2.04
C THR A 42 1.17 -8.15 1.44
N LEU A 43 1.01 -6.93 0.92
CA LEU A 43 2.10 -6.12 0.39
C LEU A 43 3.11 -5.69 1.46
N ARG A 44 2.65 -5.35 2.68
CA ARG A 44 3.55 -5.10 3.81
C ARG A 44 4.39 -6.32 4.16
N SER A 45 3.80 -7.51 4.12
CA SER A 45 4.53 -8.76 4.35
C SER A 45 5.54 -9.03 3.21
N TYR A 46 5.15 -8.75 1.97
CA TYR A 46 6.04 -8.82 0.82
C TYR A 46 7.22 -7.84 0.91
N LEU A 47 6.99 -6.59 1.35
CA LEU A 47 8.07 -5.61 1.56
C LEU A 47 9.09 -6.07 2.59
N LEU A 48 8.67 -6.77 3.65
CA LEU A 48 9.56 -7.29 4.70
C LEU A 48 10.11 -8.69 4.41
N GLN A 49 9.73 -9.33 3.31
CA GLN A 49 10.14 -10.71 3.03
C GLN A 49 11.67 -10.81 2.89
N GLY A 50 12.29 -11.59 3.79
CA GLY A 50 13.73 -11.83 3.81
C GLY A 50 14.58 -10.85 4.63
N VAL A 51 13.96 -9.83 5.25
CA VAL A 51 14.64 -8.81 6.06
C VAL A 51 13.84 -8.49 7.31
N ARG A 52 14.48 -7.89 8.34
CA ARG A 52 13.78 -7.38 9.53
C ARG A 52 13.26 -5.97 9.30
N ARG A 53 14.00 -5.16 8.53
CA ARG A 53 13.65 -3.78 8.21
C ARG A 53 13.71 -3.56 6.71
N VAL A 54 12.81 -2.74 6.18
CA VAL A 54 12.74 -2.49 4.73
C VAL A 54 14.03 -1.85 4.17
N TRP A 55 14.76 -1.09 4.98
CA TRP A 55 16.05 -0.49 4.61
C TRP A 55 17.21 -1.49 4.53
N GLU A 56 17.04 -2.73 4.99
CA GLU A 56 18.05 -3.78 4.85
C GLU A 56 18.08 -4.37 3.43
N HIS A 57 17.08 -4.08 2.59
CA HIS A 57 17.13 -4.43 1.17
C HIS A 57 18.16 -3.60 0.43
N SER A 58 18.78 -4.19 -0.60
CA SER A 58 19.50 -3.38 -1.58
C SER A 58 18.55 -2.41 -2.29
N ARG A 59 19.04 -1.23 -2.65
CA ARG A 59 18.23 -0.20 -3.32
C ARG A 59 17.46 -0.73 -4.55
N PRO A 60 18.07 -1.50 -5.48
CA PRO A 60 17.34 -2.06 -6.62
C PRO A 60 16.15 -2.93 -6.20
N VAL A 61 16.33 -3.76 -5.16
CA VAL A 61 15.27 -4.63 -4.64
C VAL A 61 14.18 -3.80 -3.97
N LEU A 62 14.55 -2.81 -3.15
CA LEU A 62 13.60 -1.92 -2.50
C LEU A 62 12.74 -1.17 -3.52
N LEU A 63 13.35 -0.55 -4.52
CA LEU A 63 12.65 0.18 -5.58
C LEU A 63 11.73 -0.73 -6.39
N GLN A 64 12.19 -1.94 -6.72
CA GLN A 64 11.36 -2.92 -7.42
C GLN A 64 10.12 -3.29 -6.60
N ARG A 65 10.29 -3.61 -5.31
CA ARG A 65 9.17 -3.99 -4.44
C ARG A 65 8.17 -2.84 -4.24
N ILE A 66 8.66 -1.60 -4.15
CA ILE A 66 7.81 -0.41 -4.09
C ILE A 66 7.02 -0.26 -5.40
N SER A 67 7.67 -0.41 -6.55
CA SER A 67 7.02 -0.38 -7.85
C SER A 67 5.92 -1.44 -7.96
N ASP A 68 6.21 -2.68 -7.54
CA ASP A 68 5.24 -3.78 -7.54
C ASP A 68 4.00 -3.48 -6.67
N CYS A 69 4.19 -2.81 -5.52
CA CYS A 69 3.10 -2.36 -4.66
C CYS A 69 2.20 -1.33 -5.37
N CYS A 70 2.80 -0.31 -5.99
CA CYS A 70 2.07 0.72 -6.72
C CYS A 70 1.35 0.13 -7.96
N ASN A 71 2.00 -0.78 -8.67
CA ASN A 71 1.42 -1.48 -9.82
C ASN A 71 0.21 -2.33 -9.41
N LEU A 72 0.24 -2.97 -8.24
CA LEU A 72 -0.89 -3.71 -7.70
C LEU A 72 -2.09 -2.80 -7.43
N ASN A 73 -1.86 -1.63 -6.80
CA ASN A 73 -2.92 -0.65 -6.56
C ASN A 73 -3.53 -0.15 -7.88
N ALA A 74 -2.68 0.22 -8.85
CA ALA A 74 -3.12 0.68 -10.15
C ALA A 74 -3.91 -0.39 -10.92
N ALA A 75 -3.49 -1.65 -10.88
CA ALA A 75 -4.24 -2.75 -11.48
C ALA A 75 -5.58 -3.00 -10.78
N TYR A 76 -5.64 -2.88 -9.45
CA TYR A 76 -6.86 -3.02 -8.67
C TYR A 76 -7.90 -1.95 -9.02
N GLN A 77 -7.49 -0.69 -9.06
CA GLN A 77 -8.37 0.43 -9.46
C GLN A 77 -8.83 0.30 -10.91
N ARG A 78 -7.92 0.00 -11.84
CA ARG A 78 -8.30 -0.24 -13.26
C ARG A 78 -9.32 -1.35 -13.40
N SER A 79 -9.16 -2.44 -12.66
CA SER A 79 -10.12 -3.54 -12.71
C SER A 79 -11.48 -3.15 -12.12
N PHE A 80 -11.49 -2.37 -11.06
CA PHE A 80 -12.73 -1.84 -10.47
C PHE A 80 -13.47 -0.94 -11.46
N HIS A 81 -12.77 0.02 -12.08
CA HIS A 81 -13.35 0.91 -13.08
C HIS A 81 -13.88 0.14 -14.28
N SER A 82 -13.12 -0.83 -14.79
CA SER A 82 -13.57 -1.68 -15.91
C SER A 82 -14.87 -2.44 -15.60
N VAL A 83 -15.01 -2.97 -14.38
CA VAL A 83 -16.25 -3.64 -13.97
C VAL A 83 -17.40 -2.64 -13.81
N ARG A 84 -17.14 -1.47 -13.23
CA ARG A 84 -18.13 -0.40 -13.09
C ARG A 84 -18.64 0.07 -14.45
N ASP A 85 -17.75 0.28 -15.42
CA ASP A 85 -18.13 0.78 -16.74
C ASP A 85 -18.96 -0.25 -17.51
N LYS A 86 -18.64 -1.55 -17.39
CA LYS A 86 -19.49 -2.63 -17.93
C LYS A 86 -20.88 -2.71 -17.29
N LEU A 87 -21.01 -2.36 -16.01
CA LEU A 87 -22.33 -2.31 -15.35
C LEU A 87 -23.16 -1.12 -15.85
N ARG A 88 -22.52 -0.02 -16.24
CA ARG A 88 -23.18 1.17 -16.78
C ARG A 88 -23.76 0.96 -18.18
N GLU A 89 -23.22 0.01 -18.95
CA GLU A 89 -23.76 -0.37 -20.26
C GLU A 89 -25.19 -0.92 -20.18
N ASN A 90 -25.61 -1.44 -19.03
CA ASN A 90 -26.97 -1.91 -18.81
C ASN A 90 -27.55 -1.30 -17.51
N PRO A 91 -28.34 -0.21 -17.63
CA PRO A 91 -28.88 0.53 -16.48
C PRO A 91 -29.80 -0.29 -15.57
N GLU A 92 -30.41 -1.37 -16.08
CA GLU A 92 -31.28 -2.26 -15.29
C GLU A 92 -30.48 -3.06 -14.24
N ASN A 93 -29.16 -3.18 -14.42
CA ASN A 93 -28.29 -3.83 -13.44
C ASN A 93 -28.00 -2.89 -12.25
N ARG A 94 -27.72 -3.50 -11.10
CA ARG A 94 -27.20 -2.76 -9.94
C ARG A 94 -25.85 -2.14 -10.27
N GLN A 95 -25.73 -0.85 -9.98
CA GLN A 95 -24.56 -0.05 -10.32
C GLN A 95 -23.51 -0.05 -9.21
N PHE A 96 -22.24 0.00 -9.60
CA PHE A 96 -21.09 0.20 -8.69
C PHE A 96 -20.91 1.69 -8.38
N ASP A 97 -21.84 2.25 -7.62
CA ASP A 97 -21.79 3.64 -7.17
C ASP A 97 -21.31 3.71 -5.71
N PHE A 98 -20.00 3.55 -5.54
CA PHE A 98 -19.34 3.52 -4.24
C PHE A 98 -18.28 4.61 -4.17
N SER A 99 -18.04 5.14 -2.96
CA SER A 99 -16.97 6.10 -2.74
C SER A 99 -15.60 5.45 -2.95
N GLU A 100 -14.94 5.83 -4.04
CA GLU A 100 -13.57 5.38 -4.35
C GLU A 100 -12.59 5.74 -3.23
N ASN A 101 -12.71 6.93 -2.65
CA ASN A 101 -11.87 7.36 -1.53
C ASN A 101 -12.01 6.43 -0.32
N TYR A 102 -13.22 5.90 -0.07
CA TYR A 102 -13.44 4.95 1.03
C TYR A 102 -12.75 3.61 0.75
N ILE A 103 -12.71 3.17 -0.51
CA ILE A 103 -12.17 1.87 -0.91
C ILE A 103 -10.64 1.92 -1.09
N PHE A 104 -10.13 2.93 -1.80
CA PHE A 104 -8.75 3.02 -2.26
C PHE A 104 -7.90 4.00 -1.47
N GLY A 105 -8.49 4.97 -0.76
CA GLY A 105 -7.74 6.07 -0.16
C GLY A 105 -6.63 5.63 0.80
N LYS A 106 -6.85 4.53 1.54
CA LYS A 106 -5.81 3.93 2.41
C LYS A 106 -4.67 3.30 1.59
N PHE A 107 -4.99 2.65 0.47
CA PHE A 107 -4.00 2.05 -0.43
C PHE A 107 -3.22 3.13 -1.19
N ASP A 108 -3.87 4.19 -1.65
CA ASP A 108 -3.19 5.33 -2.26
C ASP A 108 -2.24 6.02 -1.29
N SER A 109 -2.67 6.21 -0.04
CA SER A 109 -1.82 6.76 1.01
C SER A 109 -0.61 5.87 1.29
N PHE A 110 -0.80 4.55 1.29
CA PHE A 110 0.28 3.58 1.41
C PHE A 110 1.27 3.70 0.25
N CYS A 111 0.80 3.75 -1.01
CA CYS A 111 1.67 3.90 -2.19
C CYS A 111 2.46 5.22 -2.14
N ARG A 112 1.80 6.35 -1.83
CA ARG A 112 2.48 7.66 -1.66
C ARG A 112 3.56 7.63 -0.57
N HIS A 113 3.36 6.85 0.48
CA HIS A 113 4.39 6.69 1.51
C HIS A 113 5.60 5.92 0.96
N LEU A 114 5.35 4.84 0.21
CA LEU A 114 6.42 4.06 -0.42
C LEU A 114 7.20 4.87 -1.47
N GLU A 115 6.52 5.70 -2.26
CA GLU A 115 7.18 6.59 -3.23
C GLU A 115 8.15 7.56 -2.53
N LYS A 116 7.73 8.16 -1.41
CA LYS A 116 8.62 9.00 -0.60
C LYS A 116 9.83 8.22 -0.07
N MET A 117 9.66 6.94 0.27
CA MET A 117 10.78 6.08 0.66
C MET A 117 11.75 5.84 -0.52
N ALA A 118 11.23 5.63 -1.72
CA ALA A 118 12.04 5.48 -2.93
C ALA A 118 12.84 6.73 -3.28
N ASP A 119 12.22 7.92 -3.18
CA ASP A 119 12.88 9.22 -3.37
C ASP A 119 14.01 9.41 -2.35
N MET A 120 13.74 9.05 -1.11
CA MET A 120 14.69 9.14 -0.01
C MET A 120 15.86 8.18 -0.20
N ALA A 121 15.61 6.92 -0.58
CA ALA A 121 16.66 5.97 -0.92
C ALA A 121 17.58 6.48 -2.03
N SER A 122 17.01 7.14 -3.05
CA SER A 122 17.76 7.75 -4.15
C SER A 122 18.57 8.97 -3.71
N THR A 123 18.02 9.77 -2.80
CA THR A 123 18.70 10.94 -2.22
C THR A 123 19.89 10.49 -1.36
N LEU A 124 19.71 9.48 -0.52
CA LEU A 124 20.78 8.92 0.33
C LEU A 124 21.93 8.37 -0.53
N GLU A 125 21.64 7.64 -1.60
CA GLU A 125 22.69 7.16 -2.51
C GLU A 125 23.46 8.31 -3.17
N SER A 126 22.74 9.34 -3.63
CA SER A 126 23.37 10.53 -4.23
C SER A 126 24.30 11.26 -3.25
N LEU A 127 23.93 11.28 -1.97
CA LEU A 127 24.72 11.88 -0.89
C LEU A 127 25.81 10.95 -0.36
N ALA A 128 25.79 9.65 -0.65
CA ALA A 128 26.85 8.72 -0.24
C ALA A 128 28.21 9.12 -0.86
N ALA A 129 28.21 9.75 -2.04
CA ALA A 129 29.41 10.30 -2.65
C ALA A 129 30.10 11.35 -1.76
N LEU A 130 29.36 12.11 -0.94
CA LEU A 130 29.93 13.07 0.02
C LEU A 130 30.84 12.40 1.05
N GLN A 131 30.58 11.14 1.40
CA GLN A 131 31.43 10.40 2.35
C GLN A 131 32.81 10.08 1.77
N SER A 132 32.95 10.05 0.44
CA SER A 132 34.20 9.78 -0.25
C SER A 132 35.00 11.04 -0.59
N MET A 133 34.43 12.23 -0.37
CA MET A 133 35.09 13.50 -0.67
C MET A 133 36.20 13.79 0.34
N LYS A 134 37.44 13.86 -0.13
CA LYS A 134 38.62 14.30 0.65
C LYS A 134 38.74 15.83 0.60
N VAL A 135 37.81 16.51 1.23
CA VAL A 135 37.85 17.97 1.39
C VAL A 135 37.89 18.30 2.88
N GLU A 136 38.82 19.14 3.28
CA GLU A 136 39.03 19.55 4.67
C GLU A 136 37.76 20.25 5.22
N GLY A 137 37.24 19.78 6.36
CA GLY A 137 36.04 20.34 7.00
C GLY A 137 34.71 19.65 6.65
N VAL A 138 34.71 18.63 5.79
CA VAL A 138 33.51 17.85 5.42
C VAL A 138 33.11 16.85 6.51
N GLU A 139 33.96 16.60 7.50
CA GLU A 139 33.72 15.62 8.59
C GLU A 139 32.42 15.93 9.35
N LYS A 140 32.15 17.21 9.64
CA LYS A 140 30.91 17.65 10.31
C LYS A 140 29.66 17.37 9.46
N ILE A 141 29.79 17.47 8.14
CA ILE A 141 28.69 17.20 7.20
C ILE A 141 28.43 15.69 7.14
N CYS A 142 29.48 14.86 7.10
CA CYS A 142 29.37 13.40 7.13
C CYS A 142 28.67 12.89 8.40
N VAL A 143 29.02 13.43 9.58
CA VAL A 143 28.38 13.04 10.85
C VAL A 143 26.89 13.42 10.88
N ARG A 144 26.54 14.61 10.38
CA ARG A 144 25.13 15.02 10.24
C ARG A 144 24.37 14.12 9.27
N TYR A 145 24.98 13.76 8.15
CA TYR A 145 24.40 12.83 7.18
C TYR A 145 24.10 11.46 7.81
N GLN A 146 25.05 10.86 8.53
CA GLN A 146 24.85 9.57 9.21
C GLN A 146 23.72 9.62 10.26
N THR A 147 23.59 10.75 10.95
CA THR A 147 22.49 10.98 11.91
C THR A 147 21.12 11.03 11.21
N ILE A 148 21.06 11.70 10.05
CA ILE A 148 19.84 11.78 9.22
C ILE A 148 19.46 10.40 8.68
N VAL A 149 20.41 9.63 8.16
CA VAL A 149 20.19 8.25 7.70
C VAL A 149 19.60 7.39 8.82
N SER A 150 20.29 7.33 9.97
CA SER A 150 19.86 6.48 11.09
C SER A 150 18.47 6.83 11.61
N THR A 151 18.17 8.13 11.72
CA THR A 151 16.85 8.62 12.17
C THR A 151 15.75 8.26 11.18
N THR A 152 16.06 8.39 9.90
CA THR A 152 15.16 8.11 8.78
C THR A 152 14.80 6.62 8.70
N GLU A 153 15.80 5.75 8.80
CA GLU A 153 15.61 4.31 8.75
C GLU A 153 14.71 3.81 9.88
N SER A 154 14.91 4.36 11.09
CA SER A 154 14.09 4.03 12.26
C SER A 154 12.62 4.44 12.08
N LYS A 155 12.34 5.69 11.72
CA LYS A 155 10.96 6.21 11.63
C LYS A 155 10.12 5.51 10.57
N THR A 156 10.73 5.13 9.46
CA THR A 156 10.03 4.48 8.36
C THR A 156 9.65 3.03 8.71
N CYS A 157 10.46 2.36 9.54
CA CYS A 157 10.14 1.03 10.04
C CYS A 157 8.82 1.03 10.82
N ASP A 158 8.62 2.03 11.68
CA ASP A 158 7.40 2.16 12.50
C ASP A 158 6.13 2.36 11.65
N VAL A 159 6.25 3.06 10.52
CA VAL A 159 5.08 3.32 9.64
C VAL A 159 4.61 2.07 8.91
N LEU A 160 5.55 1.19 8.53
CA LEU A 160 5.22 -0.09 7.88
C LEU A 160 4.77 -1.15 8.89
N ASP A 161 5.15 -1.00 10.16
CA ASP A 161 4.88 -1.95 11.24
C ASP A 161 3.63 -1.65 12.08
N GLN A 162 2.66 -0.90 11.53
CA GLN A 162 1.33 -0.66 12.13
C GLN A 162 0.50 -1.92 12.44
N ARG A 163 1.07 -3.13 12.35
CA ARG A 163 0.48 -4.41 12.78
C ARG A 163 -0.06 -4.38 14.21
N LYS A 164 0.41 -3.49 15.09
CA LYS A 164 -0.02 -3.45 16.49
C LYS A 164 -1.30 -2.67 16.81
N LEU A 165 -1.83 -1.84 15.90
CA LEU A 165 -3.00 -1.01 16.26
C LEU A 165 -4.36 -1.61 15.86
N GLU A 166 -4.42 -2.50 14.87
CA GLU A 166 -5.72 -3.01 14.37
C GLU A 166 -6.22 -4.29 15.06
N VAL A 167 -5.36 -5.04 15.76
CA VAL A 167 -5.79 -6.25 16.49
C VAL A 167 -6.49 -5.89 17.81
N THR A 168 -6.15 -4.76 18.43
CA THR A 168 -6.73 -4.34 19.72
C THR A 168 -8.12 -3.74 19.59
N SER A 169 -8.53 -3.25 18.40
CA SER A 169 -9.87 -2.65 18.20
C SER A 169 -10.96 -3.68 17.86
N ARG A 170 -10.63 -4.96 17.64
CA ARG A 170 -11.62 -6.03 17.40
C ARG A 170 -11.89 -6.91 18.63
N GLY A 171 -11.33 -6.56 19.79
CA GLY A 171 -11.45 -7.31 21.04
C GLY A 171 -12.60 -6.91 21.97
N ASN A 172 -13.32 -5.81 21.71
CA ASN A 172 -14.35 -5.29 22.63
C ASN A 172 -15.75 -5.21 22.01
N ASN A 173 -16.23 -6.33 21.46
CA ASN A 173 -17.68 -6.51 21.27
C ASN A 173 -18.05 -7.99 21.34
N ARG A 174 -17.91 -8.56 22.54
CA ARG A 174 -18.69 -9.73 22.96
C ARG A 174 -19.11 -9.51 24.41
N ILE A 175 -20.40 -9.78 24.65
CA ILE A 175 -21.12 -9.85 25.93
C ILE A 175 -21.71 -8.52 26.42
N ARG A 176 -22.93 -8.24 25.94
CA ARG A 176 -24.14 -8.25 26.79
C ARG A 176 -25.35 -8.57 25.93
#